data_AF-A0A8P4KTC0-F1
#
_entry.id   AF-A0A8P4KTC0-F1
#
_cell.length_a   1.000
_cell.length_b   1.000
_cell.length_c   1.000
_cell.angle_alpha   90.00
_cell.angle_beta   90.00
_cell.angle_gamma   90.00
#
_symmetry.space_group_name_H-M   'P 1'
#
loop_
_entity.id
_entity.type
_entity.pdbx_description
1 polymer ?
#
loop_
_entity_poly.entity_id
_entity_poly.type
_entity_poly.pdbx_seq_one_letter_code
_entity_poly.pdbx_strand_id
1 'polypeptide(L)'
;MARYFRSEVDIKSPWHQVLAAFWQRYPNPYSAHVLTEDVLYREVTPSNHLLSRRLLTKTNRLPGWAERVFPAHMARAVYVLEDSIVDPHTRTRSPPRPGT
;
A
#
# COMPACT_ATOMS: atom_id res chain seq x y z
N MET A 1 17.69 15.23 5.58
CA MET A 1 18.62 14.16 5.14
C MET A 1 17.79 12.97 4.70
N ALA A 2 17.90 12.53 3.45
CA ALA A 2 17.17 11.36 2.97
C ALA A 2 17.81 10.07 3.52
N ARG A 3 16.99 9.06 3.82
CA ARG A 3 17.45 7.72 4.21
C ARG A 3 16.95 6.71 3.18
N TYR A 4 17.83 5.83 2.72
CA TYR A 4 17.52 4.76 1.78
C TYR A 4 17.38 3.42 2.51
N PHE A 5 16.39 2.62 2.12
CA PHE A 5 16.14 1.28 2.66
C PHE A 5 15.79 0.32 1.52
N ARG A 6 16.33 -0.91 1.57
CA ARG A 6 16.02 -2.01 0.63
C ARG A 6 15.89 -3.31 1.42
N SER A 7 14.90 -4.13 1.07
CA SER A 7 14.69 -5.47 1.59
C SER A 7 14.15 -6.37 0.49
N GLU A 8 14.53 -7.65 0.51
CA GLU A 8 14.10 -8.68 -0.43
C GLU A 8 13.60 -9.89 0.36
N VAL A 9 12.44 -10.41 -0.04
CA VAL A 9 11.76 -11.54 0.61
C VAL A 9 11.16 -12.45 -0.45
N ASP A 10 11.34 -13.75 -0.28
CA ASP A 10 10.71 -14.78 -1.11
C ASP A 10 9.44 -15.33 -0.44
N ILE A 11 8.32 -15.32 -1.17
CA ILE A 11 7.03 -15.87 -0.71
C ILE A 11 6.79 -17.15 -1.50
N LYS A 12 6.82 -18.29 -0.81
CA LYS A 12 6.68 -19.65 -1.39
C LYS A 12 5.24 -19.96 -1.82
N SER A 13 4.69 -19.15 -2.73
CA SER A 13 3.36 -19.32 -3.30
C SER A 13 3.36 -18.85 -4.77
N PRO A 14 2.54 -19.45 -5.65
CA PRO A 14 2.43 -19.00 -7.02
C PRO A 14 2.07 -17.51 -7.12
N TRP A 15 2.61 -16.82 -8.13
CA TRP A 15 2.42 -15.37 -8.31
C TRP A 15 0.96 -14.92 -8.25
N HIS A 16 0.05 -15.68 -8.88
CA HIS A 16 -1.37 -15.34 -8.89
C HIS A 16 -2.00 -15.40 -7.49
N GLN A 17 -1.54 -16.30 -6.62
CA GLN A 17 -1.99 -16.37 -5.23
C GLN A 17 -1.44 -15.20 -4.42
N VAL A 18 -0.16 -14.86 -4.61
CA VAL A 18 0.44 -13.68 -3.97
C VAL A 18 -0.29 -12.40 -4.40
N LEU A 19 -0.64 -12.28 -5.68
CA LEU A 19 -1.39 -11.15 -6.20
C LEU A 19 -2.82 -11.10 -5.64
N ALA A 20 -3.52 -12.23 -5.57
CA ALA A 20 -4.86 -12.28 -4.98
C ALA A 20 -4.83 -11.92 -3.48
N ALA A 21 -3.89 -12.51 -2.74
CA ALA A 21 -3.65 -12.21 -1.34
C ALA A 21 -3.29 -10.74 -1.12
N PHE A 22 -2.56 -10.11 -2.04
CA PHE A 22 -2.24 -8.70 -1.96
C PHE A 22 -3.49 -7.80 -1.95
N TRP A 23 -4.49 -8.12 -2.76
CA TRP A 23 -5.76 -7.39 -2.79
C TRP A 23 -6.65 -7.70 -1.59
N GLN A 24 -6.50 -8.88 -0.98
CA GLN A 24 -7.33 -9.36 0.13
C GLN A 24 -6.58 -9.37 1.48
N ARG A 25 -5.42 -8.71 1.56
CA ARG A 25 -4.55 -8.78 2.74
C ARG A 25 -5.18 -8.14 3.99
N TYR A 26 -6.22 -7.32 3.84
CA TYR A 26 -6.91 -6.71 4.97
C TYR A 26 -8.39 -7.15 5.00
N PRO A 27 -8.93 -7.36 6.21
CA PRO A 27 -8.27 -7.28 7.52
C PRO A 27 -7.34 -8.48 7.79
N ASN A 28 -6.29 -8.31 8.61
CA ASN A 28 -5.45 -9.41 9.11
C ASN A 28 -4.90 -9.15 10.53
N PRO A 29 -4.55 -10.20 11.30
CA PRO A 29 -4.08 -10.06 12.69
C PRO A 29 -2.80 -9.23 12.87
N TYR A 30 -1.95 -9.16 11.85
CA TYR A 30 -0.66 -8.44 11.89
C TYR A 30 -0.81 -6.94 11.56
N SER A 31 -1.99 -6.51 11.10
CA SER A 31 -2.22 -5.16 10.58
C SER A 31 -3.47 -4.50 11.14
N ALA A 32 -3.75 -4.70 12.43
CA ALA A 32 -4.87 -4.07 13.13
C ALA A 32 -4.86 -2.53 13.10
N HIS A 33 -3.72 -1.92 12.77
CA HIS A 33 -3.58 -0.47 12.60
C HIS A 33 -4.19 0.05 11.30
N VAL A 34 -4.58 -0.81 10.35
CA VAL A 34 -5.28 -0.43 9.12
C VAL A 34 -6.78 -0.44 9.39
N LEU A 35 -7.40 0.74 9.29
CA LEU A 35 -8.80 0.97 9.63
C LEU A 35 -9.72 0.79 8.43
N THR A 36 -9.33 1.35 7.28
CA THR A 36 -10.10 1.27 6.03
C THR A 36 -9.19 1.04 4.83
N GLU A 37 -9.75 0.43 3.79
CA GLU A 37 -9.10 0.24 2.50
C GLU A 37 -10.14 0.38 1.39
N ASP A 38 -9.96 1.37 0.53
CA ASP A 38 -10.90 1.75 -0.52
C ASP A 38 -10.21 1.72 -1.88
N VAL A 39 -10.88 1.22 -2.92
CA VAL A 39 -10.40 1.31 -4.30
C VAL A 39 -10.98 2.58 -4.91
N LEU A 40 -10.13 3.58 -5.11
CA LEU A 40 -10.55 4.87 -5.67
C LEU A 40 -10.64 4.83 -7.20
N TYR A 41 -9.77 4.07 -7.84
CA TYR A 41 -9.71 3.94 -9.29
C TYR A 41 -9.13 2.60 -9.69
N ARG A 42 -9.68 2.02 -10.75
CA ARG A 42 -9.21 0.78 -11.36
C ARG A 42 -9.57 0.74 -12.84
N GLU A 43 -8.58 0.45 -13.68
CA GLU A 43 -8.74 0.37 -15.12
C GLU A 43 -7.83 -0.70 -15.70
N VAL A 44 -8.29 -1.37 -16.76
CA VAL A 44 -7.45 -2.20 -17.62
C VAL A 44 -7.04 -1.38 -18.83
N THR A 45 -5.75 -1.17 -19.01
CA THR A 45 -5.22 -0.39 -20.14
C THR A 45 -5.35 -1.17 -21.45
N PRO A 46 -5.30 -0.49 -22.62
CA PRO A 46 -5.20 -1.17 -23.91
C PRO A 46 -4.00 -2.11 -24.04
N SER A 47 -2.92 -1.86 -23.26
CA SER A 47 -1.75 -2.73 -23.17
C SER A 47 -1.92 -3.90 -22.20
N ASN A 48 -3.14 -4.19 -21.75
CA ASN A 48 -3.48 -5.27 -20.82
C ASN A 48 -2.78 -5.17 -19.45
N HIS A 49 -2.59 -3.95 -18.94
CA HIS A 49 -2.15 -3.73 -17.56
C HIS A 49 -3.33 -3.35 -16.67
N LEU A 50 -3.37 -3.86 -15.45
CA LEU A 50 -4.34 -3.41 -14.44
C LEU A 50 -3.71 -2.28 -13.62
N LEU A 51 -4.26 -1.08 -13.78
CA LEU A 51 -3.96 0.07 -12.93
C LEU A 51 -4.89 0.07 -11.74
N SER A 52 -4.38 0.38 -10.55
CA SER A 52 -5.19 0.51 -9.34
C SER A 52 -4.63 1.58 -8.43
N ARG A 53 -5.53 2.46 -7.96
CA ARG A 53 -5.28 3.42 -6.88
C ARG A 53 -6.15 3.06 -5.70
N ARG A 54 -5.53 2.86 -4.54
CA ARG A 54 -6.20 2.54 -3.28
C ARG A 54 -5.88 3.57 -2.23
N LEU A 55 -6.86 3.87 -1.39
CA LEU A 55 -6.71 4.73 -0.22
C LEU A 55 -6.83 3.87 1.03
N LEU A 56 -5.83 3.96 1.89
CA LEU A 56 -5.83 3.26 3.17
C LEU A 56 -5.81 4.28 4.29
N THR A 57 -6.64 4.06 5.31
CA THR A 57 -6.60 4.84 6.55
C THR A 57 -5.94 4.01 7.64
N LYS A 58 -4.93 4.56 8.31
CA LYS A 58 -4.17 3.89 9.38
C LYS A 58 -4.19 4.69 10.67
N THR A 59 -4.16 4.03 11.82
CA THR A 59 -3.96 4.70 13.13
C THR A 59 -2.57 5.33 13.18
N ASN A 60 -2.46 6.56 13.70
CA ASN A 60 -1.17 7.26 13.83
C ASN A 60 -0.85 7.60 15.29
N ARG A 61 -0.31 6.64 16.03
CA ARG A 61 0.13 6.91 17.41
C ARG A 61 1.51 7.57 17.39
N LEU A 62 1.55 8.85 17.74
CA LEU A 62 2.81 9.58 17.90
C LEU A 62 3.61 8.99 19.08
N PRO A 63 4.95 9.00 19.01
CA PRO A 63 5.78 8.79 20.20
C PRO A 63 5.42 9.82 21.28
N GLY A 64 5.45 9.43 22.56
CA GLY A 64 4.98 10.31 23.66
C GLY A 64 5.70 11.65 23.77
N TRP A 65 6.95 11.76 23.28
CA TRP A 65 7.64 13.06 23.19
C TRP A 65 7.05 13.96 22.09
N ALA A 66 6.61 13.38 20.98
CA ALA A 66 6.08 14.09 19.81
C ALA A 66 4.66 14.60 20.06
N GLU A 67 3.87 13.91 20.90
CA GLU A 67 2.55 14.39 21.35
C GLU A 67 2.62 15.77 22.03
N ARG A 68 3.76 16.15 22.62
CA ARG A 68 3.97 17.46 23.26
C ARG A 68 4.30 18.58 22.28
N VAL A 69 4.73 18.22 21.07
CA VAL A 69 5.22 19.15 20.04
C VAL A 69 4.18 19.35 18.93
N PHE A 70 3.45 18.28 18.58
CA PHE A 70 2.47 18.30 17.51
C PHE A 70 1.03 18.43 18.05
N PRO A 71 0.13 19.12 17.33
CA PRO A 71 -1.27 19.22 17.72
C PRO A 71 -1.97 17.86 17.84
N ALA A 72 -2.84 17.71 18.84
CA ALA A 72 -3.52 16.45 19.16
C ALA A 72 -4.33 15.83 18.00
N HIS A 73 -4.77 16.63 17.02
CA HIS A 73 -5.51 16.15 15.86
C HIS A 73 -4.63 15.41 14.82
N MET A 74 -3.31 15.64 14.81
CA MET A 74 -2.37 14.91 13.93
C MET A 74 -2.13 13.46 14.38
N ALA A 75 -2.52 13.09 15.61
CA ALA A 75 -2.25 11.79 16.21
C ALA A 75 -3.39 10.76 16.03
N ARG A 76 -4.34 11.00 15.12
CA ARG A 76 -5.55 10.15 15.00
C ARG A 76 -5.44 9.15 13.85
N ALA A 77 -5.26 9.64 12.63
CA ALA A 77 -5.19 8.79 11.45
C ALA A 77 -4.24 9.37 10.38
N VAL A 78 -3.66 8.47 9.60
CA VAL A 78 -2.84 8.77 8.42
C VAL A 78 -3.48 8.12 7.21
N TYR A 79 -3.52 8.88 6.11
CA TYR A 79 -3.99 8.42 4.81
C TYR A 79 -2.81 8.01 3.95
N VAL A 80 -2.90 6.83 3.32
CA VAL A 80 -1.87 6.28 2.44
C VAL A 80 -2.49 6.02 1.08
N LEU A 81 -1.93 6.64 0.05
CA LEU A 81 -2.25 6.32 -1.34
C LEU A 81 -1.32 5.19 -1.82
N GLU A 82 -1.93 4.13 -2.32
CA GLU A 82 -1.25 3.00 -2.93
C GLU A 82 -1.61 2.94 -4.42
N ASP A 83 -0.64 3.31 -5.26
CA ASP A 83 -0.73 3.13 -6.70
C ASP A 83 0.01 1.86 -7.12
N SER A 84 -0.57 1.14 -8.07
CA SER A 84 -0.02 -0.14 -8.53
C SER A 84 -0.38 -0.45 -9.97
N ILE A 85 0.54 -1.13 -10.63
CA ILE A 85 0.43 -1.63 -11.99
C ILE A 85 0.66 -3.14 -11.92
N VAL A 86 -0.24 -3.91 -12.53
CA VAL A 86 -0.08 -5.36 -12.69
C VAL A 86 0.01 -5.67 -14.17
N ASP A 87 1.08 -6.37 -14.55
CA ASP A 87 1.25 -6.94 -15.88
C ASP A 87 1.12 -8.47 -15.80
N PRO A 88 0.04 -9.05 -16.35
CA PRO A 88 -0.20 -10.49 -16.32
C PRO A 88 0.73 -11.28 -17.26
N HIS A 89 1.31 -10.65 -18.29
CA HIS A 89 2.22 -11.32 -19.23
C HIS A 89 3.58 -11.55 -18.58
N THR A 90 4.15 -10.51 -17.95
CA THR A 90 5.43 -10.63 -17.24
C THR A 90 5.29 -11.15 -15.83
N ARG A 91 4.06 -11.29 -15.32
CA ARG A 91 3.74 -11.67 -13.93
C ARG A 91 4.44 -10.74 -12.94
N THR A 92 4.32 -9.44 -13.20
CA THR A 92 4.92 -8.42 -12.35
C THR A 92 3.85 -7.52 -11.75
N ARG A 93 4.14 -7.04 -10.54
CA ARG A 93 3.39 -5.96 -9.90
C ARG A 93 4.40 -4.90 -9.46
N SER A 94 4.22 -3.66 -9.88
CA SER A 94 5.11 -2.55 -9.54
C SER A 94 4.33 -1.30 -9.12
N PRO A 95 4.94 -0.38 -8.35
CA PRO A 95 4.44 0.98 -8.27
C PRO A 95 4.51 1.65 -9.66
N PRO A 96 3.77 2.74 -9.89
CA PRO A 96 3.94 3.56 -11.09
C PRO A 96 5.37 4.11 -11.16
N ARG A 97 5.89 4.24 -12.38
CA ARG A 97 7.20 4.86 -12.60
C ARG A 97 7.08 6.37 -12.38
N PRO A 98 8.04 7.02 -11.71
CA PRO A 98 8.04 8.48 -11.64
C PRO A 98 8.21 9.06 -13.05
N GLY A 99 7.19 9.79 -13.55
CA GLY A 99 7.25 10.52 -14.82
C GLY A 99 6.20 10.17 -15.88
N THR A 100 5.19 9.34 -15.57
CA THR A 100 3.98 9.15 -16.40
C THR A 100 2.77 9.81 -15.79
#